data_AF-A0A8S1WJU0-F1
#
_entry.id   AF-A0A8S1WJU0-F1
#
_cell.length_a   1.000
_cell.length_b   1.000
_cell.length_c   1.000
_cell.angle_alpha   90.00
_cell.angle_beta   90.00
_cell.angle_gamma   90.00
#
_symmetry.space_group_name_H-M   'P 1'
#
loop_
_entity.id
_entity.type
_entity.pdbx_description
1 polymer ?
#
loop_
_entity_poly.entity_id
_entity_poly.type
_entity_poly.pdbx_seq_one_letter_code
_entity_poly.pdbx_strand_id
1 'polypeptide(L)'
;MIHQNQLLGIADIPYQSSPIDHLLIYLFYGYQGLRDIKDVEIVIQQRIFEPRNLSLFSVASDNWILMTFLMNSLHLFYIIQIIILLIQKDNKMLGGLYGLNFKQHSYLFLCLILPTIITGFGLFYLDEALTTLCVLQFFYVIIPAIYIRYLSKEGELRVYFINELEGRQEQIKRGLSLFRSAFGMVLLSLIFTYYWEEEIMDYLRIPLLEHPVYIGAFLLVLIICNPFLEEWYWRLFLMKTYKESEKYRFVINLFYALFHFIMLFKIFKSDWEFAIGFSTYFMSIGGSFEHIREKYGFITCLMAHYGMTLAASLALLVVYKSQLQ
;
A
#
# COMPACT_ATOMS: atom_id res chain seq x y z
N MET A 1 0.36 57.06 7.29
CA MET A 1 0.68 55.69 7.75
C MET A 1 0.01 55.51 9.10
N ILE A 2 -1.32 55.43 9.20
CA ILE A 2 -2.25 54.45 8.56
C ILE A 2 -1.80 53.05 8.97
N HIS A 3 -2.39 52.51 10.04
CA HIS A 3 -3.51 51.56 9.95
C HIS A 3 -3.12 50.32 9.14
N GLN A 4 -2.62 49.26 9.82
CA GLN A 4 -2.66 47.91 9.24
C GLN A 4 -2.44 46.74 10.21
N ASN A 5 -2.76 46.86 11.51
CA ASN A 5 -2.65 45.72 12.45
C ASN A 5 -4.01 45.17 12.96
N GLN A 6 -5.09 45.31 12.18
CA GLN A 6 -6.44 44.86 12.61
C GLN A 6 -7.23 44.07 11.54
N LEU A 7 -6.57 43.35 10.63
CA LEU A 7 -7.29 42.60 9.58
C LEU A 7 -6.89 41.14 9.39
N LEU A 8 -6.40 40.48 10.44
CA LEU A 8 -6.36 39.03 10.49
C LEU A 8 -6.82 38.62 11.88
N GLY A 9 -8.08 38.24 12.01
CA GLY A 9 -8.63 37.60 13.22
C GLY A 9 -8.05 36.21 13.42
N ILE A 10 -6.72 36.12 13.54
CA ILE A 10 -6.01 34.92 13.94
C ILE A 10 -5.94 35.00 15.45
N ALA A 11 -6.70 34.14 16.11
CA ALA A 11 -6.63 33.99 17.56
C ALA A 11 -5.18 33.64 17.94
N ASP A 12 -4.64 34.33 18.95
CA ASP A 12 -3.36 33.98 19.57
C ASP A 12 -3.42 32.52 20.04
N ILE A 13 -2.73 31.64 19.33
CA ILE A 13 -2.53 30.26 19.76
C ILE A 13 -1.47 30.32 20.86
N PRO A 14 -1.74 29.81 22.09
CA PRO A 14 -0.80 29.90 23.18
C PRO A 14 0.53 29.22 22.81
N TYR A 15 1.62 29.81 23.30
CA TYR A 15 3.03 29.48 23.06
C TYR A 15 3.47 28.08 23.55
N GLN A 16 2.56 27.11 23.61
CA GLN A 16 2.77 25.75 24.09
C GLN A 16 2.11 24.70 23.18
N SER A 17 1.97 24.97 21.88
CA SER A 17 1.61 23.89 20.95
C SER A 17 2.84 23.01 20.71
N SER A 18 2.66 21.72 20.98
CA SER A 18 3.67 20.69 20.78
C SER A 18 4.00 20.58 19.27
N PRO A 19 5.22 20.17 18.88
CA PRO A 19 5.51 19.77 17.50
C PRO A 19 4.49 18.76 16.92
N ILE A 20 3.82 18.01 17.80
CA ILE A 20 2.71 17.08 17.49
C ILE A 20 1.50 17.81 16.92
N ASP A 21 1.15 19.00 17.41
CA ASP A 21 0.01 19.77 16.94
C ASP A 21 0.22 20.24 15.49
N HIS A 22 1.47 20.59 15.14
CA HIS A 22 1.84 20.97 13.78
C HIS A 22 1.83 19.79 12.80
N LEU A 23 2.25 18.59 13.25
CA LEU A 23 2.22 17.37 12.43
C LEU A 23 0.79 16.85 12.23
N LEU A 24 -0.06 16.93 13.25
CA LEU A 24 -1.48 16.60 13.14
C LEU A 24 -2.21 17.55 12.20
N ILE A 25 -1.91 18.85 12.25
CA ILE A 25 -2.39 19.82 11.25
C ILE A 25 -1.93 19.39 9.85
N TYR A 26 -0.66 19.00 9.66
CA TYR A 26 -0.13 18.58 8.37
C TYR A 26 -0.81 17.32 7.81
N LEU A 27 -1.06 16.31 8.64
CA LEU A 27 -1.76 15.07 8.25
C LEU A 27 -3.26 15.30 7.99
N PHE A 28 -3.90 16.18 8.77
CA PHE A 28 -5.31 16.51 8.62
C PHE A 28 -5.57 17.33 7.35
N TYR A 29 -4.67 18.25 6.99
CA TYR A 29 -4.75 19.03 5.75
C TYR A 29 -4.17 18.28 4.53
N GLY A 30 -3.24 17.33 4.71
CA GLY A 30 -2.80 16.43 3.63
C GLY A 30 -3.92 15.52 3.11
N TYR A 31 -4.89 15.17 3.97
CA TYR A 31 -6.09 14.41 3.61
C TYR A 31 -7.16 15.26 2.91
N GLN A 32 -7.18 16.58 3.11
CA GLN A 32 -8.05 17.53 2.41
C GLN A 32 -7.25 18.38 1.44
N GLY A 33 -7.10 17.92 0.20
CA GLY A 33 -6.35 18.54 -0.90
C GLY A 33 -6.08 20.05 -0.74
N LEU A 34 -4.82 20.37 -0.41
CA LEU A 34 -4.33 21.73 -0.17
C LEU A 34 -4.46 22.60 -1.43
N ARG A 35 -5.12 23.75 -1.29
CA ARG A 35 -5.35 24.72 -2.36
C ARG A 35 -4.45 25.95 -2.37
N ASP A 36 -3.59 26.19 -1.37
CA ASP A 36 -2.63 27.31 -1.43
C ASP A 36 -1.38 27.05 -0.56
N ILE A 37 -0.20 27.10 -1.19
CA ILE A 37 1.11 26.64 -0.67
C ILE A 37 1.94 27.77 -0.02
N LYS A 38 1.51 29.03 -0.06
CA LYS A 38 2.41 30.17 0.25
C LYS A 38 2.64 30.46 1.73
N ASP A 39 1.79 29.98 2.65
CA ASP A 39 1.90 30.35 4.07
C ASP A 39 2.72 29.36 4.93
N VAL A 40 3.01 28.16 4.42
CA VAL A 40 3.74 27.11 5.15
C VAL A 40 5.26 27.31 5.10
N GLU A 41 5.77 27.96 4.05
CA GLU A 41 7.21 28.09 3.81
C GLU A 41 7.91 29.06 4.78
N ILE A 42 7.18 30.05 5.30
CA ILE A 42 7.73 31.11 6.17
C ILE A 42 7.98 30.62 7.61
N VAL A 43 7.23 29.62 8.09
CA VAL A 43 7.34 29.12 9.47
C VAL A 43 8.52 28.15 9.64
N ILE A 44 8.93 27.46 8.58
CA ILE A 44 9.96 26.41 8.63
C ILE A 44 11.38 27.00 8.69
N GLN A 45 11.64 28.15 8.08
CA GLN A 45 12.99 28.70 8.00
C GLN A 45 13.53 29.33 9.31
N GLN A 46 12.69 29.61 10.31
CA GLN A 46 13.14 30.35 11.51
C GLN A 46 13.40 29.49 12.76
N ARG A 47 13.05 28.19 12.79
CA ARG A 47 13.05 27.42 14.06
C ARG A 47 13.94 26.17 14.12
N ILE A 48 14.65 25.80 13.05
CA ILE A 48 15.41 24.54 12.99
C ILE A 48 16.91 24.69 13.30
N PHE A 49 17.47 25.90 13.39
CA PHE A 49 18.91 26.10 13.59
C PHE A 49 19.30 26.66 14.98
N GLU A 50 18.97 25.94 16.07
CA GLU A 50 19.67 26.14 17.35
C GLU A 50 20.29 24.84 17.89
N PRO A 51 21.61 24.79 18.20
CA PRO A 51 22.32 23.53 18.48
C PRO A 51 22.24 23.03 19.94
N ARG A 52 21.37 23.58 20.80
CA ARG A 52 21.47 23.36 22.27
C ARG A 52 20.62 22.24 22.88
N ASN A 53 19.86 21.47 22.09
CA ASN A 53 18.89 20.50 22.65
C ASN A 53 19.19 19.01 22.35
N LEU A 54 20.45 18.62 22.10
CA LEU A 54 20.78 17.24 21.71
C LEU A 54 20.67 16.21 22.87
N SER A 55 20.70 16.61 24.14
CA SER A 55 20.60 15.67 25.28
C SER A 55 19.17 15.33 25.71
N LEU A 56 18.17 16.05 25.21
CA LEU A 56 16.74 15.73 25.43
C LEU A 56 16.21 14.73 24.41
N PHE A 57 16.91 14.54 23.29
CA PHE A 57 16.49 13.63 22.21
C PHE A 57 16.63 12.15 22.57
N SER A 58 17.60 11.76 23.40
CA SER A 58 17.83 10.34 23.72
C SER A 58 16.84 9.75 24.73
N VAL A 59 16.15 10.58 25.51
CA VAL A 59 15.09 10.12 26.44
C VAL A 59 13.71 10.24 25.78
N ALA A 60 13.59 11.10 24.77
CA ALA A 60 12.38 11.22 23.96
C ALA A 60 12.25 10.09 22.93
N SER A 61 13.35 9.55 22.38
CA SER A 61 13.34 8.46 21.40
C SER A 61 12.73 7.17 21.94
N ASP A 62 13.04 6.81 23.19
CA ASP A 62 12.60 5.53 23.77
C ASP A 62 11.10 5.55 24.12
N ASN A 63 10.58 6.72 24.51
CA ASN A 63 9.15 6.93 24.71
C ASN A 63 8.39 7.09 23.39
N TRP A 64 9.04 7.58 22.33
CA TRP A 64 8.43 7.75 21.01
C TRP A 64 8.17 6.39 20.35
N ILE A 65 9.08 5.42 20.49
CA ILE A 65 8.89 4.05 19.99
C ILE A 65 7.70 3.38 20.68
N LEU A 66 7.64 3.47 22.02
CA LEU A 66 6.54 2.90 22.79
C LEU A 66 5.20 3.58 22.49
N MET A 67 5.19 4.92 22.33
CA MET A 67 3.98 5.67 22.02
C MET A 67 3.49 5.40 20.59
N THR A 68 4.37 5.38 19.60
CA THR A 68 4.05 5.01 18.21
C THR A 68 3.56 3.58 18.11
N PHE A 69 4.19 2.64 18.82
CA PHE A 69 3.74 1.25 18.89
C PHE A 69 2.36 1.14 19.55
N LEU A 70 2.12 1.83 20.66
CA LEU A 70 0.84 1.84 21.35
C LEU A 70 -0.26 2.48 20.49
N MET A 71 0.04 3.60 19.83
CA MET A 71 -0.91 4.25 18.93
C MET A 71 -1.22 3.38 17.71
N ASN A 72 -0.22 2.79 17.06
CA ASN A 72 -0.44 1.89 15.92
C ASN A 72 -1.15 0.60 16.31
N SER A 73 -0.87 0.04 17.49
CA SER A 73 -1.57 -1.11 18.05
C SER A 73 -3.02 -0.77 18.40
N LEU A 74 -3.27 0.42 18.95
CA LEU A 74 -4.61 0.96 19.18
C LEU A 74 -5.33 1.16 17.85
N HIS A 75 -4.69 1.75 16.83
CA HIS A 75 -5.28 1.92 15.51
C HIS A 75 -5.61 0.58 14.85
N LEU A 76 -4.73 -0.42 14.91
CA LEU A 76 -5.00 -1.77 14.40
C LEU A 76 -6.13 -2.45 15.18
N PHE A 77 -6.16 -2.32 16.51
CA PHE A 77 -7.25 -2.81 17.34
C PHE A 77 -8.57 -2.11 17.02
N TYR A 78 -8.58 -0.78 16.83
CA TYR A 78 -9.75 -0.01 16.42
C TYR A 78 -10.18 -0.36 15.01
N ILE A 79 -9.27 -0.62 14.08
CA ILE A 79 -9.56 -1.10 12.73
C ILE A 79 -10.20 -2.48 12.77
N ILE A 80 -9.66 -3.41 13.57
CA ILE A 80 -10.24 -4.75 13.77
C ILE A 80 -11.62 -4.63 14.44
N GLN A 81 -11.76 -3.78 15.46
CA GLN A 81 -13.05 -3.49 16.10
C GLN A 81 -14.03 -2.85 15.13
N ILE A 82 -13.61 -1.92 14.28
CA ILE A 82 -14.44 -1.31 13.24
C ILE A 82 -14.83 -2.36 12.21
N ILE A 83 -13.93 -3.24 11.77
CA ILE A 83 -14.24 -4.35 10.87
C ILE A 83 -15.26 -5.28 11.53
N ILE A 84 -15.05 -5.66 12.79
CA ILE A 84 -15.97 -6.50 13.57
C ILE A 84 -17.32 -5.81 13.75
N LEU A 85 -17.35 -4.51 14.07
CA LEU A 85 -18.57 -3.72 14.25
C LEU A 85 -19.29 -3.48 12.92
N LEU A 86 -18.57 -3.32 11.82
CA LEU A 86 -19.15 -3.24 10.47
C LEU A 86 -19.75 -4.59 10.06
N ILE A 87 -19.12 -5.72 10.45
CA ILE A 87 -19.67 -7.07 10.26
C ILE A 87 -20.88 -7.31 11.18
N GLN A 88 -20.83 -6.88 12.44
CA GLN A 88 -21.87 -7.12 13.45
C GLN A 88 -23.08 -6.20 13.30
N LYS A 89 -22.90 -4.93 12.92
CA LYS A 89 -24.00 -4.00 12.65
C LYS A 89 -24.82 -4.44 11.43
N ASP A 90 -24.18 -5.08 10.47
CA ASP A 90 -24.84 -5.67 9.28
C ASP A 90 -25.54 -7.01 9.60
N ASN A 91 -25.23 -7.68 10.71
CA ASN A 91 -25.93 -8.93 11.11
C ASN A 91 -27.40 -8.72 11.54
N LYS A 92 -27.81 -7.50 11.92
CA LYS A 92 -29.24 -7.16 12.10
C LYS A 92 -29.92 -6.70 10.79
N MET A 93 -29.16 -6.54 9.72
CA MET A 93 -29.63 -6.18 8.37
C MET A 93 -29.21 -7.21 7.31
N LEU A 94 -29.14 -8.50 7.67
CA LEU A 94 -28.81 -9.62 6.76
C LEU A 94 -29.86 -9.89 5.66
N GLY A 95 -30.77 -8.95 5.44
CA GLY A 95 -31.50 -8.76 4.19
C GLY A 95 -30.76 -7.80 3.27
N GLY A 96 -29.60 -8.20 2.75
CA GLY A 96 -29.11 -7.73 1.44
C GLY A 96 -28.70 -6.26 1.28
N LEU A 97 -27.76 -5.75 2.07
CA LEU A 97 -27.20 -4.41 1.83
C LEU A 97 -26.48 -4.24 0.48
N TYR A 98 -26.04 -5.33 -0.15
CA TYR A 98 -25.43 -5.29 -1.51
C TYR A 98 -25.91 -6.42 -2.42
N GLY A 99 -26.92 -7.18 -2.00
CA GLY A 99 -27.39 -8.39 -2.68
C GLY A 99 -26.48 -9.63 -2.52
N LEU A 100 -25.41 -9.52 -1.71
CA LEU A 100 -24.58 -10.65 -1.25
C LEU A 100 -25.18 -11.27 0.01
N ASN A 101 -25.16 -12.60 0.10
CA ASN A 101 -25.58 -13.34 1.29
C ASN A 101 -24.40 -13.54 2.27
N PHE A 102 -24.68 -14.01 3.49
CA PHE A 102 -23.67 -14.25 4.52
C PHE A 102 -22.52 -15.15 4.05
N LYS A 103 -22.82 -16.23 3.31
CA LYS A 103 -21.78 -17.15 2.80
C LYS A 103 -20.83 -16.45 1.83
N GLN A 104 -21.37 -15.63 0.93
CA GLN A 104 -20.57 -14.83 -0.01
C GLN A 104 -19.70 -13.82 0.73
N HIS A 105 -20.26 -13.09 1.70
CA HIS A 105 -19.50 -12.14 2.51
C HIS A 105 -18.34 -12.80 3.28
N SER A 106 -18.61 -13.93 3.95
CA SER A 106 -17.59 -14.68 4.69
C SER A 106 -16.49 -15.19 3.76
N TYR A 107 -16.84 -15.68 2.57
CA TYR A 107 -15.86 -16.13 1.59
C TYR A 107 -14.98 -14.98 1.08
N LEU A 108 -15.58 -13.82 0.76
CA LEU A 108 -14.82 -12.66 0.29
C LEU A 108 -13.95 -12.06 1.40
N PHE A 109 -14.37 -12.13 2.66
CA PHE A 109 -13.49 -11.78 3.77
C PHE A 109 -12.28 -12.71 3.85
N LEU A 110 -12.47 -14.03 3.65
CA LEU A 110 -11.35 -14.97 3.52
C LEU A 110 -10.42 -14.60 2.35
N CYS A 111 -10.99 -14.17 1.22
CA CYS A 111 -10.22 -13.67 0.08
C CYS A 111 -9.34 -12.46 0.48
N LEU A 112 -9.84 -11.56 1.32
CA LEU A 112 -9.07 -10.39 1.74
C LEU A 112 -7.90 -10.74 2.68
N ILE A 113 -8.10 -11.65 3.64
CA ILE A 113 -7.08 -11.96 4.67
C ILE A 113 -6.06 -13.02 4.22
N LEU A 114 -6.43 -13.95 3.33
CA LEU A 114 -5.56 -15.07 2.97
C LEU A 114 -4.24 -14.68 2.31
N PRO A 115 -4.14 -13.65 1.43
CA PRO A 115 -2.85 -13.17 0.94
C PRO A 115 -1.89 -12.80 2.07
N THR A 116 -2.38 -12.12 3.12
CA THR A 116 -1.60 -11.78 4.31
C THR A 116 -1.13 -13.03 5.05
N ILE A 117 -2.00 -14.02 5.24
CA ILE A 117 -1.67 -15.27 5.93
C ILE A 117 -0.62 -16.07 5.14
N ILE A 118 -0.82 -16.22 3.82
CA ILE A 118 0.11 -16.93 2.92
C ILE A 118 1.47 -16.24 2.92
N THR A 119 1.49 -14.90 2.80
CA THR A 119 2.71 -14.11 2.83
C THR A 119 3.43 -14.27 4.17
N GLY A 120 2.69 -14.18 5.29
CA GLY A 120 3.25 -14.36 6.63
C GLY A 120 3.84 -15.75 6.83
N PHE A 121 3.09 -16.79 6.48
CA PHE A 121 3.58 -18.17 6.59
C PHE A 121 4.82 -18.38 5.72
N GLY A 122 4.77 -18.00 4.45
CA GLY A 122 5.88 -18.23 3.53
C GLY A 122 7.15 -17.44 3.88
N LEU A 123 7.03 -16.19 4.34
CA LEU A 123 8.19 -15.37 4.65
C LEU A 123 8.74 -15.54 6.08
N PHE A 124 7.89 -15.82 7.07
CA PHE A 124 8.33 -15.99 8.46
C PHE A 124 8.61 -17.45 8.84
N TYR A 125 7.83 -18.39 8.31
CA TYR A 125 7.98 -19.80 8.66
C TYR A 125 8.84 -20.56 7.65
N LEU A 126 8.62 -20.37 6.35
CA LEU A 126 9.45 -21.01 5.32
C LEU A 126 10.73 -20.22 5.01
N ASP A 127 10.75 -18.93 5.30
CA ASP A 127 11.85 -17.99 4.99
C ASP A 127 12.19 -17.99 3.49
N GLU A 128 11.16 -18.00 2.64
CA GLU A 128 11.35 -18.30 1.22
C GLU A 128 10.38 -17.52 0.31
N ALA A 129 10.91 -16.54 -0.43
CA ALA A 129 10.13 -15.60 -1.24
C ALA A 129 9.51 -16.20 -2.51
N LEU A 130 10.20 -17.08 -3.24
CA LEU A 130 9.70 -17.57 -4.54
C LEU A 130 8.49 -18.49 -4.37
N THR A 131 8.55 -19.43 -3.44
CA THR A 131 7.47 -20.33 -3.06
C THR A 131 6.29 -19.52 -2.56
N THR A 132 6.54 -18.54 -1.69
CA THR A 132 5.49 -17.61 -1.23
C THR A 132 4.79 -16.95 -2.42
N LEU A 133 5.57 -16.38 -3.33
CA LEU A 133 5.06 -15.70 -4.52
C LEU A 133 4.25 -16.66 -5.42
N CYS A 134 4.78 -17.85 -5.69
CA CYS A 134 4.10 -18.88 -6.48
C CYS A 134 2.76 -19.31 -5.85
N VAL A 135 2.74 -19.56 -4.54
CA VAL A 135 1.52 -19.93 -3.81
C VAL A 135 0.49 -18.79 -3.86
N LEU A 136 0.92 -17.53 -3.72
CA LEU A 136 0.04 -16.37 -3.92
C LEU A 136 -0.53 -16.31 -5.35
N GLN A 137 0.28 -16.58 -6.38
CA GLN A 137 -0.21 -16.60 -7.76
C GLN A 137 -1.28 -17.69 -7.97
N PHE A 138 -1.07 -18.90 -7.44
CA PHE A 138 -2.08 -19.95 -7.49
C PHE A 138 -3.36 -19.55 -6.75
N PHE A 139 -3.21 -18.90 -5.59
CA PHE A 139 -4.33 -18.41 -4.81
C PHE A 139 -5.16 -17.37 -5.58
N TYR A 140 -4.52 -16.41 -6.25
CA TYR A 140 -5.19 -15.38 -7.07
C TYR A 140 -5.97 -15.95 -8.27
N VAL A 141 -5.74 -17.21 -8.64
CA VAL A 141 -6.51 -17.89 -9.69
C VAL A 141 -7.58 -18.80 -9.08
N ILE A 142 -7.19 -19.68 -8.15
CA ILE A 142 -8.04 -20.76 -7.64
C ILE A 142 -9.20 -20.21 -6.82
N ILE A 143 -8.95 -19.24 -5.95
CA ILE A 143 -9.98 -18.73 -5.02
C ILE A 143 -11.06 -17.93 -5.75
N PRO A 144 -10.72 -16.99 -6.65
CA PRO A 144 -11.72 -16.38 -7.51
C PRO A 144 -12.49 -17.42 -8.34
N ALA A 145 -11.82 -18.44 -8.89
CA ALA A 145 -12.49 -19.48 -9.67
C ALA A 145 -13.51 -20.28 -8.84
N ILE A 146 -13.20 -20.62 -7.58
CA ILE A 146 -14.14 -21.28 -6.66
C ILE A 146 -15.32 -20.36 -6.37
N TYR A 147 -15.08 -19.09 -6.06
CA TYR A 147 -16.16 -18.14 -5.82
C TYR A 147 -17.08 -18.03 -7.05
N ILE A 148 -16.51 -17.81 -8.23
CA ILE A 148 -17.25 -17.61 -9.47
C ILE A 148 -18.10 -18.85 -9.79
N ARG A 149 -17.54 -20.05 -9.63
CA ARG A 149 -18.23 -21.30 -9.99
C ARG A 149 -19.32 -21.70 -9.00
N TYR A 150 -19.12 -21.47 -7.70
CA TYR A 150 -19.97 -22.07 -6.67
C TYR A 150 -20.76 -21.07 -5.84
N LEU A 151 -20.40 -19.79 -5.83
CA LEU A 151 -20.98 -18.77 -4.95
C LEU A 151 -21.55 -17.56 -5.70
N SER A 152 -20.94 -17.13 -6.80
CA SER A 152 -21.43 -16.03 -7.65
C SER A 152 -22.77 -16.39 -8.29
N LYS A 153 -23.63 -15.37 -8.50
CA LYS A 153 -24.90 -15.55 -9.22
C LYS A 153 -24.68 -15.59 -10.73
N GLU A 154 -23.62 -14.94 -11.18
CA GLU A 154 -23.23 -14.76 -12.56
C GLU A 154 -22.61 -16.05 -13.12
N GLY A 155 -21.91 -16.84 -12.29
CA GLY A 155 -21.41 -18.17 -12.64
C GLY A 155 -20.26 -18.19 -13.66
N GLU A 156 -19.87 -17.04 -14.22
CA GLU A 156 -19.01 -16.96 -15.38
C GLU A 156 -17.90 -15.91 -15.23
N LEU A 157 -16.66 -16.34 -15.46
CA LEU A 157 -15.46 -15.48 -15.39
C LEU A 157 -15.54 -14.26 -16.32
N ARG A 158 -16.13 -14.44 -17.50
CA ARG A 158 -16.21 -13.38 -18.54
C ARG A 158 -16.88 -12.11 -18.04
N VAL A 159 -17.80 -12.21 -17.07
CA VAL A 159 -18.53 -11.07 -16.53
C VAL A 159 -17.60 -10.03 -15.89
N TYR A 160 -16.49 -10.47 -15.30
CA TYR A 160 -15.51 -9.58 -14.70
C TYR A 160 -14.67 -8.81 -15.73
N PHE A 161 -14.61 -9.27 -16.97
CA PHE A 161 -13.89 -8.61 -18.07
C PHE A 161 -14.81 -7.84 -19.02
N ILE A 162 -16.12 -7.84 -18.78
CA ILE A 162 -17.05 -7.02 -19.56
C ILE A 162 -16.62 -5.56 -19.44
N ASN A 163 -16.50 -4.91 -20.59
CA ASN A 163 -16.08 -3.51 -20.81
C ASN A 163 -14.62 -3.18 -20.45
N GLU A 164 -13.88 -4.08 -19.79
CA GLU A 164 -12.48 -3.81 -19.38
C GLU A 164 -11.52 -3.65 -20.56
N LEU A 165 -11.88 -4.20 -21.72
CA LEU A 165 -11.08 -4.15 -22.96
C LEU A 165 -11.61 -3.11 -23.97
N GLU A 166 -12.62 -2.32 -23.60
CA GLU A 166 -13.13 -1.25 -24.46
C GLU A 166 -12.08 -0.17 -24.69
N GLY A 167 -11.94 0.28 -25.94
CA GLY A 167 -10.92 1.27 -26.28
C GLY A 167 -9.48 0.79 -26.05
N ARG A 168 -9.21 -0.52 -26.12
CA ARG A 168 -7.88 -1.12 -25.83
C ARG A 168 -6.69 -0.38 -26.42
N GLN A 169 -6.81 0.17 -27.64
CA GLN A 169 -5.71 0.91 -28.27
C GLN A 169 -5.35 2.18 -27.49
N GLU A 170 -6.35 2.89 -27.00
CA GLU A 170 -6.15 4.09 -26.18
C GLU A 170 -5.64 3.72 -24.78
N GLN A 171 -6.15 2.63 -24.20
CA GLN A 171 -5.62 2.10 -22.94
C GLN A 171 -4.12 1.75 -23.07
N ILE A 172 -3.72 1.08 -24.15
CA ILE A 172 -2.31 0.73 -24.40
C ILE A 172 -1.44 1.99 -24.52
N LYS A 173 -1.90 3.02 -25.22
CA LYS A 173 -1.15 4.29 -25.35
C LYS A 173 -0.93 4.96 -23.99
N ARG A 174 -1.99 5.09 -23.19
CA ARG A 174 -1.93 5.67 -21.84
C ARG A 174 -1.11 4.79 -20.90
N GLY A 175 -1.30 3.48 -20.99
CA GLY A 175 -0.57 2.45 -20.24
C GLY A 175 0.92 2.50 -20.50
N LEU A 176 1.36 2.71 -21.76
CA LEU A 176 2.77 2.89 -22.08
C LEU A 176 3.37 4.15 -21.45
N SER A 177 2.60 5.24 -21.40
CA SER A 177 3.02 6.46 -20.70
C SER A 177 3.17 6.20 -19.20
N LEU A 178 2.17 5.58 -18.56
CA LEU A 178 2.22 5.30 -17.13
C LEU A 178 3.25 4.23 -16.76
N PHE A 179 3.48 3.23 -17.62
CA PHE A 179 4.58 2.27 -17.50
C PHE A 179 5.90 3.02 -17.36
N ARG A 180 6.20 3.95 -18.29
CA ARG A 180 7.45 4.71 -18.29
C ARG A 180 7.57 5.59 -17.06
N SER A 181 6.49 6.26 -16.66
CA SER A 181 6.48 7.10 -15.46
C SER A 181 6.68 6.29 -14.19
N ALA A 182 5.96 5.18 -14.01
CA ALA A 182 6.10 4.30 -12.85
C ALA A 182 7.50 3.68 -12.78
N PHE A 183 7.99 3.16 -13.92
CA PHE A 183 9.35 2.65 -14.04
C PHE A 183 10.39 3.71 -13.69
N GLY A 184 10.26 4.92 -14.25
CA GLY A 184 11.18 6.03 -14.01
C GLY A 184 11.17 6.52 -12.56
N MET A 185 10.02 6.59 -11.91
CA MET A 185 9.92 6.99 -10.50
C MET A 185 10.62 5.99 -9.57
N VAL A 186 10.42 4.68 -9.79
CA VAL A 186 11.08 3.64 -8.98
C VAL A 186 12.58 3.59 -9.29
N LEU A 187 12.99 3.78 -10.56
CA LEU A 187 14.40 3.86 -10.91
C LEU A 187 15.08 5.11 -10.32
N LEU A 188 14.35 6.23 -10.23
CA LEU A 188 14.85 7.42 -9.56
C LEU A 188 15.04 7.16 -8.06
N SER A 189 14.10 6.46 -7.40
CA SER A 189 14.31 6.04 -6.01
C SER A 189 15.53 5.15 -5.85
N LEU A 190 15.86 4.32 -6.86
CA LEU A 190 17.08 3.53 -6.82
C LEU A 190 18.36 4.33 -6.87
N ILE A 191 18.40 5.40 -7.66
CA ILE A 191 19.55 6.30 -7.70
C ILE A 191 19.78 6.91 -6.31
N PHE A 192 18.69 7.30 -5.64
CA PHE A 192 18.77 7.77 -4.25
C PHE A 192 19.24 6.67 -3.29
N THR A 193 18.70 5.45 -3.40
CA THR A 193 19.15 4.29 -2.61
C THR A 193 20.63 3.98 -2.82
N TYR A 194 21.15 4.15 -4.03
CA TYR A 194 22.58 3.95 -4.32
C TYR A 194 23.48 4.95 -3.57
N TYR A 195 23.03 6.18 -3.35
CA TYR A 195 23.78 7.16 -2.55
C TYR A 195 23.84 6.84 -1.05
N TRP A 196 22.90 6.03 -0.56
CA TRP A 196 22.82 5.56 0.84
C TRP A 196 22.90 4.04 0.91
N GLU A 197 23.70 3.44 0.01
CA GLU A 197 23.77 1.99 -0.15
C GLU A 197 24.23 1.34 1.15
N GLU A 198 25.34 1.80 1.74
CA GLU A 198 25.88 1.21 2.98
C GLU A 198 24.84 1.21 4.11
N GLU A 199 24.14 2.33 4.33
CA GLU A 199 23.14 2.41 5.38
C GLU A 199 21.91 1.55 5.08
N ILE A 200 21.41 1.55 3.84
CA ILE A 200 20.16 0.85 3.49
C ILE A 200 20.36 -0.68 3.45
N MET A 201 21.54 -1.13 2.99
CA MET A 201 21.85 -2.56 2.88
C MET A 201 21.87 -3.25 4.25
N ASP A 202 22.22 -2.53 5.31
CA ASP A 202 22.15 -3.03 6.68
C ASP A 202 20.73 -3.28 7.18
N TYR A 203 19.71 -2.66 6.59
CA TYR A 203 18.31 -2.87 6.96
C TYR A 203 17.60 -3.88 6.05
N LEU A 204 18.15 -4.19 4.87
CA LEU A 204 17.49 -5.06 3.90
C LEU A 204 17.93 -6.53 4.03
N ARG A 205 16.95 -7.43 4.04
CA ARG A 205 17.13 -8.88 3.91
C ARG A 205 16.05 -9.45 3.01
N ILE A 206 16.44 -9.92 1.83
CA ILE A 206 15.52 -10.54 0.89
C ILE A 206 15.63 -12.07 1.08
N PRO A 207 14.56 -12.77 1.48
CA PRO A 207 14.61 -14.21 1.74
C PRO A 207 14.59 -15.00 0.42
N LEU A 208 15.65 -14.87 -0.38
CA LEU A 208 15.86 -15.57 -1.64
C LEU A 208 17.07 -16.50 -1.54
N LEU A 209 16.94 -17.71 -2.08
CA LEU A 209 18.06 -18.64 -2.17
C LEU A 209 19.11 -18.14 -3.17
N GLU A 210 20.38 -18.33 -2.82
CA GLU A 210 21.52 -17.85 -3.58
C GLU A 210 21.86 -18.72 -4.81
N HIS A 211 20.88 -18.93 -5.67
CA HIS A 211 21.04 -19.74 -6.87
C HIS A 211 20.51 -18.98 -8.10
N PRO A 212 21.29 -18.82 -9.18
CA PRO A 212 20.88 -18.01 -10.34
C PRO A 212 19.55 -18.44 -10.99
N VAL A 213 19.31 -19.75 -11.09
CA VAL A 213 18.03 -20.29 -11.61
C VAL A 213 16.87 -19.88 -10.72
N TYR A 214 17.11 -19.80 -9.42
CA TYR A 214 16.11 -19.45 -8.42
C TYR A 214 15.69 -17.99 -8.54
N ILE A 215 16.69 -17.11 -8.63
CA ILE A 215 16.49 -15.67 -8.84
C ILE A 215 15.81 -15.44 -10.19
N GLY A 216 16.25 -16.14 -11.24
CA GLY A 216 15.62 -16.06 -12.57
C GLY A 216 14.15 -16.47 -12.54
N ALA A 217 13.80 -17.55 -11.83
CA ALA A 217 12.42 -17.98 -11.65
C ALA A 217 11.61 -16.96 -10.85
N PHE A 218 12.17 -16.42 -9.77
CA PHE A 218 11.54 -15.36 -8.97
C PHE A 218 11.24 -14.12 -9.81
N LEU A 219 12.22 -13.63 -10.56
CA LEU A 219 12.06 -12.48 -11.43
C LEU A 219 11.04 -12.73 -12.54
N LEU A 220 11.01 -13.94 -13.10
CA LEU A 220 10.02 -14.30 -14.11
C LEU A 220 8.60 -14.23 -13.56
N VAL A 221 8.34 -14.86 -12.41
CA VAL A 221 7.02 -14.85 -11.78
C VAL A 221 6.65 -13.43 -11.34
N LEU A 222 7.60 -12.71 -10.73
CA LEU A 222 7.41 -11.35 -10.24
C LEU A 222 7.12 -10.38 -11.39
N ILE A 223 7.86 -10.42 -12.50
CA ILE A 223 7.67 -9.45 -13.58
C ILE A 223 6.50 -9.82 -14.47
N ILE A 224 6.32 -11.10 -14.81
CA ILE A 224 5.35 -11.51 -15.84
C ILE A 224 3.98 -11.81 -15.23
N CYS A 225 3.94 -12.65 -14.21
CA CYS A 225 2.68 -13.17 -13.66
C CYS A 225 2.07 -12.22 -12.65
N ASN A 226 2.88 -11.68 -11.74
CA ASN A 226 2.39 -10.92 -10.59
C ASN A 226 1.55 -9.69 -10.98
N PRO A 227 1.98 -8.79 -11.88
CA PRO A 227 1.19 -7.60 -12.21
C PRO A 227 -0.19 -7.96 -12.78
N PHE A 228 -0.26 -9.01 -13.60
CA PHE A 228 -1.53 -9.46 -14.15
C PHE A 228 -2.45 -10.07 -13.10
N LEU A 229 -1.95 -11.04 -12.33
CA LEU A 229 -2.77 -11.78 -11.37
C LEU A 229 -3.16 -10.94 -10.16
N GLU A 230 -2.28 -10.05 -9.71
CA GLU A 230 -2.54 -9.14 -8.59
C GLU A 230 -3.61 -8.11 -8.97
N GLU A 231 -3.50 -7.44 -10.14
CA GLU A 231 -4.52 -6.48 -10.58
C GLU A 231 -5.85 -7.17 -10.93
N TRP A 232 -5.80 -8.36 -11.53
CA TRP A 232 -6.97 -9.21 -11.72
C TRP A 232 -7.68 -9.47 -10.38
N TYR A 233 -6.92 -9.86 -9.36
CA TYR A 233 -7.47 -10.22 -8.06
C TYR A 233 -8.04 -9.01 -7.31
N TRP A 234 -7.24 -7.97 -7.13
CA TRP A 234 -7.60 -6.83 -6.31
C TRP A 234 -8.53 -5.85 -7.02
N ARG A 235 -8.28 -5.53 -8.30
CA ARG A 235 -9.02 -4.47 -9.02
C ARG A 235 -10.16 -4.97 -9.89
N LEU A 236 -10.16 -6.22 -10.32
CA LEU A 236 -11.29 -6.79 -11.05
C LEU A 236 -12.14 -7.65 -10.13
N PHE A 237 -11.61 -8.75 -9.61
CA PHE A 237 -12.40 -9.72 -8.86
C PHE A 237 -12.99 -9.12 -7.57
N LEU A 238 -12.19 -8.63 -6.64
CA LEU A 238 -12.69 -8.12 -5.36
C LEU A 238 -13.56 -6.87 -5.53
N MET A 239 -13.06 -5.86 -6.24
CA MET A 239 -13.78 -4.59 -6.42
C MET A 239 -15.14 -4.75 -7.13
N LYS A 240 -15.20 -5.50 -8.24
CA LYS A 240 -16.48 -5.74 -8.93
C LYS A 240 -17.44 -6.59 -8.10
N THR A 241 -16.92 -7.57 -7.36
CA THR A 241 -17.77 -8.42 -6.51
C THR A 241 -18.40 -7.61 -5.37
N TYR A 242 -17.67 -6.66 -4.79
CA TYR A 242 -18.19 -5.70 -3.81
C TYR A 242 -18.95 -4.52 -4.43
N LYS A 243 -19.23 -4.57 -5.74
CA LYS A 243 -19.97 -3.54 -6.51
C LYS A 243 -19.41 -2.15 -6.33
N GLU A 244 -18.08 -2.03 -6.23
CA GLU A 244 -17.40 -0.73 -6.24
C GLU A 244 -17.83 0.20 -5.09
N SER A 245 -18.33 -0.31 -3.97
CA SER A 245 -18.74 0.50 -2.81
C SER A 245 -17.52 1.12 -2.10
N GLU A 246 -17.59 2.43 -1.81
CA GLU A 246 -16.55 3.21 -1.12
C GLU A 246 -16.04 2.55 0.17
N LYS A 247 -16.95 2.03 0.99
CA LYS A 247 -16.60 1.29 2.21
C LYS A 247 -15.69 0.10 1.90
N TYR A 248 -16.02 -0.68 0.86
CA TYR A 248 -15.24 -1.86 0.50
C TYR A 248 -13.98 -1.52 -0.27
N ARG A 249 -13.93 -0.43 -1.05
CA ARG A 249 -12.70 0.10 -1.66
C ARG A 249 -11.64 0.37 -0.60
N PHE A 250 -12.02 1.08 0.47
CA PHE A 250 -11.13 1.32 1.61
C PHE A 250 -10.65 0.01 2.25
N VAL A 251 -11.58 -0.92 2.54
CA VAL A 251 -11.23 -2.22 3.14
C VAL A 251 -10.30 -3.03 2.24
N ILE A 252 -10.57 -3.09 0.94
CA ILE A 252 -9.73 -3.77 -0.04
C ILE A 252 -8.31 -3.17 -0.04
N ASN A 253 -8.19 -1.84 -0.11
CA ASN A 253 -6.89 -1.16 -0.12
C ASN A 253 -6.16 -1.29 1.23
N LEU A 254 -6.88 -1.40 2.34
CA LEU A 254 -6.31 -1.70 3.66
C LEU A 254 -5.72 -3.12 3.70
N PHE A 255 -6.44 -4.14 3.23
CA PHE A 255 -5.91 -5.50 3.17
C PHE A 255 -4.78 -5.65 2.14
N TYR A 256 -4.84 -4.90 1.04
CA TYR A 256 -3.75 -4.74 0.09
C TYR A 256 -2.49 -4.20 0.76
N ALA A 257 -2.60 -3.12 1.53
CA ALA A 257 -1.48 -2.58 2.31
C ALA A 257 -1.00 -3.55 3.40
N LEU A 258 -1.92 -4.28 4.04
CA LEU A 258 -1.60 -5.20 5.14
C LEU A 258 -0.76 -6.40 4.66
N PHE A 259 -1.02 -6.98 3.50
CA PHE A 259 -0.16 -8.07 3.03
C PHE A 259 1.24 -7.56 2.63
N HIS A 260 1.31 -6.35 2.04
CA HIS A 260 2.58 -5.68 1.78
C HIS A 260 3.33 -5.35 3.06
N PHE A 261 2.63 -4.96 4.12
CA PHE A 261 3.22 -4.76 5.44
C PHE A 261 3.97 -5.98 5.93
N ILE A 262 3.37 -7.17 5.84
CA ILE A 262 4.03 -8.42 6.26
C ILE A 262 5.29 -8.68 5.42
N MET A 263 5.21 -8.45 4.11
CA MET A 263 6.36 -8.60 3.22
C MET A 263 7.49 -7.61 3.57
N LEU A 264 7.16 -6.32 3.70
CA LEU A 264 8.10 -5.26 4.02
C LEU A 264 8.69 -5.43 5.41
N PHE A 265 7.88 -5.85 6.38
CA PHE A 265 8.34 -6.16 7.74
C PHE A 265 9.39 -7.26 7.74
N LYS A 266 9.26 -8.28 6.89
CA LYS A 266 10.33 -9.26 6.71
C LYS A 266 11.55 -8.67 6.01
N ILE A 267 11.33 -7.92 4.92
CA ILE A 267 12.41 -7.35 4.10
C ILE A 267 13.26 -6.37 4.91
N PHE A 268 12.65 -5.56 5.77
CA PHE A 268 13.34 -4.61 6.64
C PHE A 268 13.81 -5.23 7.97
N LYS A 269 14.16 -6.52 7.98
CA LYS A 269 14.68 -7.25 9.16
C LYS A 269 13.82 -7.06 10.43
N SER A 270 12.50 -7.00 10.28
CA SER A 270 11.54 -6.76 11.37
C SER A 270 11.60 -5.37 12.00
N ASP A 271 12.03 -4.36 11.24
CA ASP A 271 11.86 -2.95 11.59
C ASP A 271 10.41 -2.50 11.34
N TRP A 272 9.71 -2.17 12.42
CA TRP A 272 8.31 -1.75 12.37
C TRP A 272 8.12 -0.37 11.75
N GLU A 273 9.07 0.55 11.94
CA GLU A 273 8.92 1.95 11.49
C GLU A 273 8.96 2.02 9.97
N PHE A 274 9.98 1.37 9.38
CA PHE A 274 10.08 1.25 7.92
C PHE A 274 8.91 0.47 7.34
N ALA A 275 8.55 -0.67 7.94
CA ALA A 275 7.45 -1.48 7.45
C ALA A 275 6.12 -0.70 7.44
N ILE A 276 5.78 0.00 8.53
CA ILE A 276 4.56 0.82 8.61
C ILE A 276 4.62 1.97 7.60
N GLY A 277 5.73 2.72 7.57
CA GLY A 277 5.92 3.85 6.68
C GLY A 277 5.69 3.46 5.21
N PHE A 278 6.37 2.41 4.74
CA PHE A 278 6.21 1.92 3.37
C PHE A 278 4.84 1.26 3.11
N SER A 279 4.19 0.69 4.12
CA SER A 279 2.85 0.12 3.93
C SER A 279 1.76 1.18 3.71
N THR A 280 1.90 2.35 4.33
CA THR A 280 0.99 3.47 4.03
C THR A 280 1.12 3.93 2.58
N TYR A 281 2.33 3.84 2.00
CA TYR A 281 2.55 4.07 0.59
C TYR A 281 1.81 3.05 -0.29
N PHE A 282 1.78 1.76 0.09
CA PHE A 282 0.99 0.75 -0.62
C PHE A 282 -0.53 0.98 -0.56
N MET A 283 -1.03 1.61 0.51
CA MET A 283 -2.44 2.04 0.57
C MET A 283 -2.74 3.12 -0.48
N SER A 284 -1.83 4.09 -0.64
CA SER A 284 -1.93 5.15 -1.67
C SER A 284 -1.79 4.59 -3.09
N ILE A 285 -0.84 3.66 -3.31
CA ILE A 285 -0.69 2.92 -4.56
C ILE A 285 -1.99 2.17 -4.89
N GLY A 286 -2.59 1.50 -3.91
CA GLY A 286 -3.83 0.75 -4.09
C GLY A 286 -4.95 1.62 -4.64
N GLY A 287 -5.18 2.78 -4.01
CA GLY A 287 -6.15 3.77 -4.48
C GLY A 287 -5.77 4.40 -5.83
N SER A 288 -4.48 4.57 -6.12
CA SER A 288 -4.01 5.09 -7.40
C SER A 288 -4.30 4.12 -8.55
N PHE A 289 -4.04 2.82 -8.37
CA PHE A 289 -4.36 1.79 -9.36
C PHE A 289 -5.86 1.63 -9.56
N GLU A 290 -6.65 1.70 -8.48
CA GLU A 290 -8.10 1.78 -8.57
C GLU A 290 -8.56 2.94 -9.47
N HIS A 291 -8.05 4.15 -9.21
CA HIS A 291 -8.37 5.34 -10.00
C HIS A 291 -7.93 5.19 -11.47
N ILE A 292 -6.73 4.63 -11.71
CA ILE A 292 -6.22 4.39 -13.06
C ILE A 292 -7.12 3.40 -13.81
N ARG A 293 -7.52 2.29 -13.19
CA ARG A 293 -8.45 1.32 -13.80
C ARG A 293 -9.76 2.00 -14.17
N GLU A 294 -10.36 2.75 -13.25
CA GLU A 294 -11.67 3.37 -13.48
C GLU A 294 -11.66 4.42 -14.58
N LYS A 295 -10.60 5.24 -14.63
CA LYS A 295 -10.53 6.37 -15.55
C LYS A 295 -9.92 6.01 -16.90
N TYR A 296 -8.99 5.06 -16.92
CA TYR A 296 -8.16 4.77 -18.09
C TYR A 296 -8.20 3.30 -18.50
N GLY A 297 -8.90 2.44 -17.77
CA GLY A 297 -9.11 1.03 -18.11
C GLY A 297 -8.06 0.08 -17.54
N PHE A 298 -8.43 -1.20 -17.49
CA PHE A 298 -7.62 -2.27 -16.88
C PHE A 298 -6.26 -2.48 -17.55
N ILE A 299 -6.16 -2.39 -18.88
CA ILE A 299 -4.87 -2.55 -19.57
C ILE A 299 -3.90 -1.44 -19.17
N THR A 300 -4.40 -0.21 -19.03
CA THR A 300 -3.58 0.92 -18.56
C THR A 300 -3.04 0.64 -17.15
N CYS A 301 -3.90 0.16 -16.26
CA CYS A 301 -3.56 -0.23 -14.88
C CYS A 301 -2.46 -1.31 -14.87
N LEU A 302 -2.65 -2.38 -15.65
CA LEU A 302 -1.68 -3.47 -15.80
C LEU A 302 -0.32 -2.95 -16.26
N MET A 303 -0.28 -2.14 -17.31
CA MET A 303 0.99 -1.61 -17.84
C MET A 303 1.70 -0.73 -16.82
N ALA A 304 0.97 0.10 -16.07
CA ALA A 304 1.56 0.88 -14.99
C ALA A 304 2.19 -0.02 -13.91
N HIS A 305 1.51 -1.11 -13.53
CA HIS A 305 2.03 -2.09 -12.58
C HIS A 305 3.27 -2.81 -13.15
N TYR A 306 3.24 -3.29 -14.40
CA TYR A 306 4.43 -3.88 -15.05
C TYR A 306 5.65 -2.95 -15.01
N GLY A 307 5.46 -1.63 -15.21
CA GLY A 307 6.54 -0.65 -15.13
C GLY A 307 7.14 -0.57 -13.73
N MET A 308 6.28 -0.50 -12.70
CA MET A 308 6.68 -0.49 -11.30
C MET A 308 7.44 -1.76 -10.91
N THR A 309 6.90 -2.94 -11.26
CA THR A 309 7.49 -4.23 -10.89
C THR A 309 8.80 -4.50 -11.61
N LEU A 310 8.93 -4.08 -12.88
CA LEU A 310 10.19 -4.20 -13.60
C LEU A 310 11.29 -3.36 -12.94
N ALA A 311 10.99 -2.11 -12.56
CA ALA A 311 11.95 -1.26 -11.86
C ALA A 311 12.29 -1.80 -10.45
N ALA A 312 11.30 -2.26 -9.69
CA ALA A 312 11.52 -2.90 -8.40
C ALA A 312 12.33 -4.21 -8.51
N SER A 313 12.19 -4.93 -9.62
CA SER A 313 12.99 -6.13 -9.88
C SER A 313 14.47 -5.79 -10.16
N LEU A 314 14.73 -4.70 -10.88
CA LEU A 314 16.09 -4.18 -11.04
C LEU A 314 16.66 -3.70 -9.70
N ALA A 315 15.85 -3.06 -8.85
CA ALA A 315 16.22 -2.69 -7.49
C ALA A 315 16.70 -3.89 -6.69
N LEU A 316 15.87 -4.93 -6.70
CA LEU A 316 16.12 -6.17 -5.99
C LEU A 316 17.41 -6.85 -6.45
N LEU A 317 17.72 -6.81 -7.75
CA LEU A 317 18.98 -7.34 -8.28
C LEU A 317 20.21 -6.55 -7.81
N VAL A 318 20.11 -5.23 -7.68
CA VAL A 318 21.19 -4.39 -7.14
C VAL A 318 21.43 -4.75 -5.68
N VAL A 319 20.39 -4.72 -4.85
CA VAL A 319 20.45 -5.09 -3.42
C VAL A 319 21.00 -6.51 -3.26
N TYR A 320 20.47 -7.46 -4.01
CA TYR A 320 20.89 -8.85 -3.92
C TYR A 320 22.37 -9.04 -4.28
N LYS A 321 22.86 -8.35 -5.32
CA LYS A 321 24.29 -8.37 -5.67
C LYS A 321 25.16 -7.85 -4.52
N SER A 322 24.75 -6.77 -3.87
CA SER A 322 25.48 -6.17 -2.75
C SER A 322 25.47 -7.06 -1.50
N GLN A 323 24.47 -7.93 -1.31
CA GLN A 323 24.45 -8.93 -0.22
C GLN A 323 25.43 -10.10 -0.41
N LEU A 324 25.89 -10.35 -1.64
CA LEU A 324 26.82 -11.43 -1.95
C LEU A 324 28.31 -11.02 -1.84
N GLN A 325 28.58 -9.73 -1.71
CA GLN A 325 29.93 -9.16 -1.57
C GLN A 325 30.28 -9.07 -0.08
#